data_AF-A0A258B495-F1
#
_entry.id   AF-A0A258B495-F1
#
_cell.length_a   1.000
_cell.length_b   1.000
_cell.length_c   1.000
_cell.angle_alpha   90.00
_cell.angle_beta   90.00
_cell.angle_gamma   90.00
#
_symmetry.space_group_name_H-M   'P 1'
#
loop_
_entity.id
_entity.type
_entity.pdbx_description
1 polymer ?
#
loop_
_entity_poly.entity_id
_entity_poly.type
_entity_poly.pdbx_seq_one_letter_code
_entity_poly.pdbx_strand_id
1 'polypeptide(L)'
;MKTLPQIALLACCCVLFLVGCGTNTNDISGPPFTYDDFGTELMASHLIGPRGRDTQVIARFGSTHATPPPGGPDVRYVSVGQAMFYLRHSVHKLPKTPENAALRQRLSGTYIRLYNVYSTKRNAFLSAPSASYGRGGMNRALMMPPMPPSI
;
A
#
# COMPACT_ATOMS: atom_id res chain seq x y z
N MET A 1 24.98 -36.27 32.63
CA MET A 1 24.45 -36.05 31.26
C MET A 1 23.16 -35.22 31.35
N LYS A 2 23.23 -33.89 31.28
CA LYS A 2 22.05 -32.98 31.34
C LYS A 2 22.32 -31.73 30.50
N THR A 3 22.16 -31.83 29.18
CA THR A 3 22.29 -30.70 28.22
C THR A 3 21.16 -30.66 27.19
N LEU A 4 20.05 -31.36 27.47
CA LEU A 4 18.91 -31.47 26.55
C LEU A 4 17.89 -30.30 26.52
N PRO A 5 17.74 -29.41 27.54
CA PRO A 5 16.67 -28.41 27.48
C PRO A 5 17.02 -27.14 26.68
N GLN A 6 18.30 -26.86 26.42
CA GLN A 6 18.72 -25.62 25.73
C GLN A 6 18.55 -25.69 24.21
N ILE A 7 18.68 -26.88 23.61
CA ILE A 7 18.54 -27.07 22.15
C ILE A 7 17.07 -26.90 21.72
N ALA A 8 16.12 -27.35 22.56
CA ALA A 8 14.69 -27.21 22.31
C ALA A 8 14.22 -25.74 22.35
N LEU A 9 14.80 -24.92 23.25
CA LEU A 9 14.49 -23.49 23.35
C LEU A 9 15.02 -22.72 22.12
N LEU A 10 16.21 -23.07 21.64
CA LEU A 10 16.84 -22.45 20.47
C LEU A 10 16.08 -22.81 19.16
N ALA A 11 15.62 -24.05 19.05
CA ALA A 11 14.81 -24.52 17.92
C ALA A 11 13.42 -23.83 17.90
N CYS A 12 12.79 -23.63 19.06
CA CYS A 12 11.52 -22.91 19.16
C CYS A 12 11.64 -21.43 18.73
N CYS A 13 12.75 -20.78 19.11
CA CYS A 13 13.05 -19.42 18.64
C CYS A 13 13.19 -19.34 17.12
N CYS A 14 13.85 -20.32 16.48
CA CYS A 14 14.01 -20.32 15.02
C CYS A 14 12.68 -20.51 14.27
N VAL A 15 11.76 -21.33 14.81
CA VAL A 15 10.44 -21.53 14.19
C VAL A 15 9.61 -20.25 14.26
N LEU A 16 9.69 -19.47 15.35
CA LEU A 16 8.98 -18.18 15.44
C LEU A 16 9.50 -17.13 14.45
N PHE A 17 10.78 -17.18 14.05
CA PHE A 17 11.33 -16.30 13.01
C PHE A 17 11.01 -16.77 11.58
N LEU A 18 10.72 -18.06 11.37
CA LEU A 18 10.47 -18.62 10.04
C LEU A 18 9.01 -18.53 9.56
N VAL A 19 8.04 -18.27 10.44
CA VAL A 19 6.63 -18.03 10.02
C VAL A 19 6.45 -16.70 9.28
N GLY A 20 7.50 -15.87 9.14
CA GLY A 20 7.45 -14.58 8.47
C GLY A 20 7.76 -14.57 6.96
N CYS A 21 8.24 -15.68 6.38
CA CYS A 21 8.61 -15.74 4.95
C CYS A 21 7.43 -16.19 4.09
N GLY A 22 6.50 -15.30 3.78
CA GLY A 22 5.43 -15.63 2.83
C GLY A 22 4.41 -14.53 2.57
N THR A 23 4.36 -13.50 3.41
CA THR A 23 3.52 -12.34 3.14
C THR A 23 4.33 -11.33 2.32
N ASN A 24 3.84 -10.98 1.13
CA ASN A 24 4.26 -9.75 0.47
C ASN A 24 3.96 -8.60 1.44
N THR A 25 4.95 -8.21 2.25
CA THR A 25 4.82 -7.14 3.25
C THR A 25 4.50 -5.78 2.63
N ASN A 26 4.49 -5.68 1.30
CA ASN A 26 4.11 -4.51 0.53
C ASN A 26 2.63 -4.45 0.14
N ASP A 27 1.91 -5.57 0.17
CA ASP A 27 0.49 -5.60 -0.18
C ASP A 27 -0.34 -5.04 1.00
N ILE A 28 -1.50 -4.48 0.65
CA ILE A 28 -2.43 -3.87 1.60
C ILE A 28 -3.45 -4.90 2.07
N SER A 29 -3.52 -5.13 3.38
CA SER A 29 -4.56 -5.96 3.98
C SER A 29 -5.95 -5.34 3.79
N GLY A 30 -6.93 -6.16 3.44
CA GLY A 30 -8.32 -5.76 3.22
C GLY A 30 -8.89 -6.34 1.91
N PRO A 31 -10.15 -6.04 1.56
CA PRO A 31 -10.72 -6.48 0.29
C PRO A 31 -9.89 -5.96 -0.90
N PRO A 32 -9.82 -6.65 -2.04
CA PRO A 32 -9.10 -6.12 -3.19
C PRO A 32 -9.67 -4.75 -3.61
N PHE A 33 -8.82 -3.88 -4.18
CA PHE A 33 -9.32 -2.66 -4.80
C PHE A 33 -9.90 -3.00 -6.17
N THR A 34 -11.01 -2.35 -6.47
CA THR A 34 -11.62 -2.38 -7.79
C THR A 34 -11.14 -1.18 -8.59
N TYR A 35 -11.25 -1.27 -9.90
CA TYR A 35 -10.90 -0.17 -10.78
C TYR A 35 -11.77 1.09 -10.52
N ASP A 36 -13.05 0.90 -10.16
CA ASP A 36 -13.98 2.00 -9.86
C ASP A 36 -13.71 2.70 -8.52
N ASP A 37 -12.88 2.12 -7.65
CA ASP A 37 -12.43 2.77 -6.42
C ASP A 37 -11.57 4.02 -6.71
N PHE A 38 -11.00 4.11 -7.91
CA PHE A 38 -10.17 5.21 -8.40
C PHE A 38 -10.92 6.19 -9.33
N GLY A 39 -12.22 6.00 -9.49
CA GLY A 39 -13.11 6.91 -10.22
C GLY A 39 -13.78 6.28 -11.42
N THR A 40 -14.23 7.12 -12.36
CA THR A 40 -14.76 6.66 -13.65
C THR A 40 -13.65 6.08 -14.52
N GLU A 41 -14.01 5.40 -15.62
CA GLU A 41 -13.02 4.85 -16.56
C GLU A 41 -11.99 5.89 -17.03
N LEU A 42 -12.50 7.05 -17.44
CA LEU A 42 -11.68 8.17 -17.90
C LEU A 42 -10.71 8.64 -16.80
N MET A 43 -11.18 8.68 -15.56
CA MET A 43 -10.38 9.12 -14.41
C MET A 43 -9.31 8.07 -14.05
N ALA A 44 -9.73 6.84 -13.77
CA ALA A 44 -8.87 5.77 -13.28
C ALA A 44 -7.81 5.35 -14.32
N SER A 45 -8.12 5.39 -15.62
CA SER A 45 -7.17 5.02 -16.67
C SER A 45 -5.91 5.91 -16.69
N HIS A 46 -5.99 7.16 -16.23
CA HIS A 46 -4.82 8.02 -16.07
C HIS A 46 -3.85 7.53 -14.99
N LEU A 47 -4.35 6.80 -13.98
CA LEU A 47 -3.54 6.31 -12.86
C LEU A 47 -3.07 4.87 -13.09
N ILE A 48 -3.95 3.99 -13.57
CA ILE A 48 -3.73 2.54 -13.62
C ILE A 48 -3.81 1.93 -15.04
N GLY A 49 -3.95 2.77 -16.07
CA GLY A 49 -4.11 2.36 -17.47
C GLY A 49 -5.53 1.87 -17.78
N PRO A 50 -5.87 1.64 -19.06
CA PRO A 50 -7.24 1.31 -19.47
C PRO A 50 -7.74 0.00 -18.87
N ARG A 51 -9.04 -0.05 -18.57
CA ARG A 51 -9.73 -1.24 -18.07
C ARG A 51 -9.84 -2.33 -19.15
N GLY A 52 -9.45 -3.53 -18.77
CA GLY A 52 -9.73 -4.77 -19.49
C GLY A 52 -10.99 -5.46 -18.95
N ARG A 53 -11.16 -6.75 -19.26
CA ARG A 53 -12.41 -7.48 -18.95
C ARG A 53 -12.57 -7.77 -17.45
N ASP A 54 -11.49 -8.16 -16.78
CA ASP A 54 -11.48 -8.63 -15.39
C ASP A 54 -10.36 -7.94 -14.59
N THR A 55 -10.25 -6.61 -14.74
CA THR A 55 -9.15 -5.84 -14.17
C THR A 55 -9.18 -5.84 -12.63
N GLN A 56 -8.14 -6.42 -12.03
CA GLN A 56 -7.90 -6.36 -10.58
C GLN A 56 -6.91 -5.26 -10.25
N VAL A 57 -7.11 -4.55 -9.14
CA VAL A 57 -6.18 -3.48 -8.70
C VAL A 57 -5.52 -3.86 -7.38
N ILE A 58 -4.19 -3.84 -7.39
CA ILE A 58 -3.34 -4.14 -6.23
C ILE A 58 -2.55 -2.90 -5.87
N ALA A 59 -2.88 -2.32 -4.72
CA ALA A 59 -2.16 -1.17 -4.19
C ALA A 59 -0.93 -1.63 -3.37
N ARG A 60 0.23 -1.04 -3.67
CA ARG A 60 1.54 -1.44 -3.11
C ARG A 60 2.32 -0.27 -2.53
N PHE A 61 3.11 -0.55 -1.50
CA PHE A 61 4.11 0.40 -1.01
C PHE A 61 5.38 0.35 -1.86
N GLY A 62 5.93 1.53 -2.17
CA GLY A 62 7.28 1.69 -2.74
C GLY A 62 7.46 1.29 -4.21
N SER A 63 6.59 0.46 -4.79
CA SER A 63 6.71 0.03 -6.19
C SER A 63 5.68 0.67 -7.12
N THR A 64 6.16 1.13 -8.28
CA THR A 64 5.39 1.73 -9.39
C THR A 64 5.47 0.89 -10.67
N HIS A 65 6.19 -0.24 -10.67
CA HIS A 65 6.34 -1.09 -11.84
C HIS A 65 5.24 -2.17 -11.93
N ALA A 66 4.82 -2.55 -13.12
CA ALA A 66 4.11 -1.87 -14.20
C ALA A 66 3.94 -2.97 -15.24
N THR A 67 2.71 -3.19 -15.68
CA THR A 67 2.28 -4.28 -16.58
C THR A 67 2.31 -5.70 -15.97
N PRO A 68 1.17 -6.41 -15.94
CA PRO A 68 1.17 -7.84 -15.66
C PRO A 68 1.96 -8.60 -16.75
N PRO A 69 2.51 -9.79 -16.45
CA PRO A 69 3.19 -10.62 -17.44
C PRO A 69 2.29 -10.85 -18.67
N PRO A 70 2.84 -10.88 -19.90
CA PRO A 70 2.05 -11.20 -21.08
C PRO A 70 1.36 -12.55 -20.92
N GLY A 71 0.03 -12.58 -21.10
CA GLY A 71 -0.79 -13.80 -20.91
C GLY A 71 -1.20 -14.10 -19.45
N GLY A 72 -0.82 -13.25 -18.49
CA GLY A 72 -1.28 -13.33 -17.11
C GLY A 72 -2.66 -12.68 -16.89
N PRO A 73 -3.23 -12.81 -15.68
CA PRO A 73 -4.46 -12.10 -15.32
C PRO A 73 -4.29 -10.59 -15.44
N ASP A 74 -5.38 -9.89 -15.80
CA ASP A 74 -5.39 -8.42 -15.94
C ASP A 74 -5.28 -7.75 -14.56
N VAL A 75 -4.05 -7.60 -14.08
CA VAL A 75 -3.73 -7.05 -12.76
C VAL A 75 -3.00 -5.71 -12.93
N ARG A 76 -3.49 -4.68 -12.23
CA ARG A 76 -2.91 -3.34 -12.20
C ARG A 76 -2.30 -3.06 -10.85
N TYR A 77 -1.04 -2.67 -10.86
CA TYR A 77 -0.35 -2.24 -9.65
C TYR A 77 -0.39 -0.73 -9.54
N VAL A 78 -0.71 -0.24 -8.35
CA VAL A 78 -0.71 1.20 -8.06
C VAL A 78 0.09 1.49 -6.80
N SER A 79 0.98 2.48 -6.87
CA SER A 79 1.69 2.95 -5.68
C SER A 79 0.71 3.64 -4.74
N VAL A 80 0.70 3.25 -3.47
CA VAL A 80 -0.18 3.84 -2.44
C VAL A 80 0.00 5.36 -2.36
N GLY A 81 1.25 5.83 -2.40
CA GLY A 81 1.52 7.27 -2.35
C GLY A 81 0.95 8.02 -3.55
N GLN A 82 1.15 7.49 -4.76
CA GLN A 82 0.61 8.08 -5.99
C GLN A 82 -0.92 8.07 -6.00
N ALA A 83 -1.53 6.95 -5.62
CA ALA A 83 -2.97 6.81 -5.50
C ALA A 83 -3.57 7.83 -4.51
N MET A 84 -2.96 8.00 -3.34
CA MET A 84 -3.45 8.97 -2.35
C MET A 84 -3.39 10.40 -2.87
N PHE A 85 -2.31 10.81 -3.53
CA PHE A 85 -2.22 12.14 -4.14
C PHE A 85 -3.27 12.34 -5.23
N TYR A 86 -3.43 11.35 -6.09
CA TYR A 86 -4.43 11.36 -7.17
C TYR A 86 -5.86 11.44 -6.62
N LEU A 87 -6.22 10.62 -5.63
CA LEU A 87 -7.56 10.61 -5.03
C LEU A 87 -7.87 11.94 -4.35
N ARG A 88 -6.91 12.48 -3.58
CA ARG A 88 -7.04 13.79 -2.95
C ARG A 88 -7.27 14.89 -3.99
N HIS A 89 -6.46 14.89 -5.05
CA HIS A 89 -6.61 15.86 -6.13
C HIS A 89 -7.99 15.75 -6.79
N SER A 90 -8.43 14.53 -7.07
CA SER A 90 -9.71 14.24 -7.70
C SER A 90 -10.89 14.68 -6.84
N VAL A 91 -10.88 14.38 -5.53
CA VAL A 91 -11.91 14.81 -4.59
C VAL A 91 -12.03 16.33 -4.53
N HIS A 92 -10.90 17.06 -4.51
CA HIS A 92 -10.91 18.52 -4.47
C HIS A 92 -11.34 19.18 -5.78
N LYS A 93 -11.02 18.57 -6.94
CA LYS A 93 -11.41 19.10 -8.25
C LYS A 93 -12.83 18.74 -8.65
N LEU A 94 -13.38 17.66 -8.13
CA LEU A 94 -14.72 17.21 -8.51
C LEU A 94 -15.78 18.25 -8.09
N PRO A 95 -16.63 18.74 -9.01
CA PRO A 95 -17.66 19.72 -8.69
C PRO A 95 -18.55 19.27 -7.53
N LYS A 96 -18.91 20.23 -6.66
CA LYS A 96 -19.74 20.00 -5.46
C LYS A 96 -21.23 19.93 -5.78
N THR A 97 -21.59 19.06 -6.72
CA THR A 97 -22.98 18.87 -7.15
C THR A 97 -23.56 17.55 -6.60
N PRO A 98 -24.89 17.38 -6.53
CA PRO A 98 -25.55 16.15 -6.08
C PRO A 98 -25.20 14.93 -6.92
N GLU A 99 -25.07 15.09 -8.24
CA GLU A 99 -24.75 14.00 -9.18
C GLU A 99 -23.36 13.40 -8.89
N ASN A 100 -22.44 14.24 -8.41
CA ASN A 100 -21.07 13.86 -8.08
C ASN A 100 -20.91 13.37 -6.63
N ALA A 101 -21.95 13.42 -5.80
CA ALA A 101 -21.85 13.10 -4.37
C ALA A 101 -21.39 11.65 -4.12
N ALA A 102 -21.97 10.69 -4.83
CA ALA A 102 -21.63 9.28 -4.70
C ALA A 102 -20.18 8.98 -5.14
N LEU A 103 -19.75 9.58 -6.26
CA LEU A 103 -18.38 9.47 -6.75
C LEU A 103 -17.39 10.07 -5.74
N ARG A 104 -17.70 11.27 -5.21
CA ARG A 104 -16.86 11.92 -4.19
C ARG A 104 -16.71 11.06 -2.95
N GLN A 105 -17.82 10.51 -2.45
CA GLN A 105 -17.82 9.64 -1.28
C GLN A 105 -16.97 8.38 -1.52
N ARG A 106 -17.06 7.77 -2.71
CA ARG A 106 -16.23 6.62 -3.08
C ARG A 106 -14.75 6.98 -3.08
N LEU A 107 -14.36 8.05 -3.79
CA LEU A 107 -12.97 8.49 -3.87
C LEU A 107 -12.41 8.82 -2.47
N SER A 108 -13.20 9.49 -1.62
CA SER A 108 -12.81 9.78 -0.24
C SER A 108 -12.69 8.52 0.61
N GLY A 109 -13.61 7.56 0.46
CA GLY A 109 -13.54 6.27 1.14
C GLY A 109 -12.29 5.48 0.76
N THR A 110 -11.97 5.41 -0.54
CA THR A 110 -10.73 4.79 -1.03
C THR A 110 -9.49 5.49 -0.46
N TYR A 111 -9.49 6.82 -0.42
CA TYR A 111 -8.39 7.60 0.15
C TYR A 111 -8.17 7.25 1.63
N ILE A 112 -9.22 7.27 2.45
CA ILE A 112 -9.14 6.96 3.89
C ILE A 112 -8.58 5.55 4.10
N ARG A 113 -9.05 4.60 3.29
CA ARG A 113 -8.62 3.21 3.36
C ARG A 113 -7.13 3.05 3.04
N LEU A 114 -6.63 3.74 2.01
CA LEU A 114 -5.20 3.80 1.69
C LEU A 114 -4.39 4.55 2.75
N TYR A 115 -4.93 5.65 3.27
CA TYR A 115 -4.28 6.48 4.29
C TYR A 115 -4.02 5.71 5.58
N ASN A 116 -4.99 4.93 6.05
CA ASN A 116 -4.83 4.12 7.25
C ASN A 116 -3.67 3.14 7.11
N VAL A 117 -3.59 2.47 5.96
CA VAL A 117 -2.51 1.50 5.73
C VAL A 117 -1.18 2.22 5.54
N TYR A 118 -1.15 3.32 4.79
CA TYR A 118 0.00 4.22 4.62
C TYR A 118 0.59 4.68 5.95
N SER A 119 -0.25 5.24 6.81
CA SER A 119 0.14 5.75 8.12
C SER A 119 0.65 4.63 9.04
N THR A 120 0.00 3.46 9.08
CA THR A 120 0.49 2.32 9.88
C THR A 120 1.88 1.86 9.46
N LYS A 121 2.10 1.61 8.15
CA LYS A 121 3.43 1.14 7.68
C LYS A 121 4.50 2.23 7.84
N ARG A 122 4.14 3.50 7.59
CA ARG A 122 5.04 4.63 7.84
C ARG A 122 5.45 4.70 9.31
N ASN A 123 4.49 4.64 10.23
CA ASN A 123 4.75 4.72 11.66
C ASN A 123 5.63 3.55 12.13
N ALA A 124 5.39 2.34 11.61
CA ALA A 124 6.24 1.18 11.89
C ALA A 124 7.68 1.36 11.37
N PHE A 125 7.85 1.91 10.17
CA PHE A 125 9.18 2.20 9.61
C PHE A 125 9.95 3.26 10.43
N LEU A 126 9.22 4.29 10.88
CA LEU A 126 9.78 5.35 11.70
C LEU A 126 10.06 4.92 13.15
N SER A 127 9.30 3.96 13.70
CA SER A 127 9.46 3.50 15.10
C SER A 127 10.54 2.43 15.29
N ALA A 128 10.99 1.76 14.22
CA ALA A 128 12.01 0.72 14.34
C ALA A 128 13.34 1.29 14.91
N PRO A 129 14.07 0.58 15.79
CA PRO A 129 15.35 1.05 16.33
C PRO A 129 16.36 1.39 15.22
N SER A 130 17.14 2.47 15.40
CA SER A 130 18.10 3.01 14.43
C SER A 130 19.35 2.14 14.18
N ALA A 131 19.45 0.97 14.80
CA ALA A 131 20.67 0.16 14.95
C ALA A 131 21.40 -0.21 13.64
N SER A 132 20.76 -0.10 12.47
CA SER A 132 21.34 -0.55 11.18
C SER A 132 21.73 0.59 10.23
N TYR A 133 21.47 1.86 10.56
CA TYR A 133 21.85 2.99 9.69
C TYR A 133 23.07 3.67 10.30
N GLY A 134 24.25 3.23 9.84
CA GLY A 134 25.55 3.64 10.33
C GLY A 134 25.80 5.15 10.37
N ARG A 135 26.83 5.51 11.14
CA ARG A 135 27.43 6.84 11.38
C ARG A 135 27.14 7.86 10.25
N GLY A 136 26.03 8.58 10.39
CA GLY A 136 25.53 9.53 9.40
C GLY A 136 24.00 9.56 9.27
N GLY A 137 23.27 9.15 10.33
CA GLY A 137 21.84 8.87 10.34
C GLY A 137 20.99 9.87 9.57
N MET A 138 20.70 9.56 8.30
CA MET A 138 19.64 10.23 7.56
C MET A 138 18.35 10.00 8.34
N ASN A 139 17.66 11.10 8.67
CA ASN A 139 16.32 11.03 9.23
C ASN A 139 15.50 10.09 8.37
N ARG A 140 15.04 8.95 8.91
CA ARG A 140 14.24 7.96 8.15
C ARG A 140 12.99 8.57 7.52
N ALA A 141 12.51 9.68 8.09
CA ALA A 141 11.48 10.52 7.49
C ALA A 141 11.79 10.99 6.06
N LEU A 142 13.07 11.18 5.71
CA LEU A 142 13.54 11.57 4.38
C LEU A 142 13.56 10.39 3.38
N MET A 143 13.52 9.15 3.88
CA MET A 143 13.50 7.95 3.04
C MET A 143 12.09 7.54 2.62
N MET A 144 11.05 8.21 3.15
CA MET A 144 9.66 7.97 2.81
C MET A 144 9.02 9.20 2.16
N PRO A 145 8.13 9.04 1.17
CA PRO A 145 7.33 10.14 0.65
C PRO A 145 6.62 10.88 1.78
N PRO A 146 6.36 12.19 1.74
CA PRO A 146 5.63 12.88 2.81
C PRO A 146 4.20 12.31 2.98
N MET A 147 3.67 12.37 4.20
CA MET A 147 2.28 11.97 4.45
C MET A 147 1.33 12.98 3.77
N PRO A 148 0.44 12.55 2.86
CA PRO A 148 -0.53 13.45 2.26
C PRO A 148 -1.51 13.93 3.34
N PRO A 149 -1.89 15.22 3.36
CA PRO A 149 -2.84 15.73 4.33
C PRO A 149 -4.22 15.09 4.12
N SER A 150 -4.99 14.92 5.20
CA SER A 150 -6.38 14.43 5.12
C SER A 150 -7.23 15.30 4.19
N ILE A 151 -8.24 14.68 3.58
CA ILE A 151 -9.25 15.29 2.70
C ILE A 151 -10.47 15.76 3.48
#